data_AF-A0A7L4NT54-F1
#
_entry.id   AF-A0A7L4NT54-F1
#
_cell.length_a   1.000
_cell.length_b   1.000
_cell.length_c   1.000
_cell.angle_alpha   90.00
_cell.angle_beta   90.00
_cell.angle_gamma   90.00
#
_symmetry.space_group_name_H-M   'P 1'
#
loop_
_entity.id
_entity.type
_entity.pdbx_description
1 polymer ?
#
loop_
_entity_poly.entity_id
_entity_poly.type
_entity_poly.pdbx_seq_one_letter_code
_entity_poly.pdbx_strand_id
1 'polypeptide(L)'
;QICGAPGDQSCEQAPCGGALCQDSGGTRRCGGIGCAGALPISARALSSAQNASQQLEMALGQLGVVVQKTQEVQEMARGARSQAEEALGRSQAARSRAEKAMAQLRDFIRRIKAFLAEEGADPGSIELVARQVLNISLPSSPSQIQALLQEMQESIGQLEGVDVVLNSTVQGLAAAQGLLVQGQDARRVSVRDELLGTQRALEVAQAQATAAGSALRNARDAIRAAERRAKE
;
A
#
# COMPACT_ATOMS: atom_id res chain seq x y z
N GLN A 1 45.80 -86.78 1.35
CA GLN A 1 46.86 -86.46 2.32
C GLN A 1 46.42 -85.29 3.20
N ILE A 2 46.54 -85.39 4.54
CA ILE A 2 46.03 -84.38 5.49
C ILE A 2 47.01 -83.21 5.69
N CYS A 3 48.32 -83.49 5.81
CA CYS A 3 49.34 -82.49 6.11
C CYS A 3 50.00 -81.89 4.85
N GLY A 4 50.07 -82.65 3.75
CA GLY A 4 50.55 -82.16 2.44
C GLY A 4 51.92 -82.71 2.00
N ALA A 5 52.53 -83.61 2.76
CA ALA A 5 53.71 -84.39 2.35
C ALA A 5 53.33 -85.87 2.07
N PRO A 6 54.09 -86.56 1.20
CA PRO A 6 54.12 -88.02 1.10
C PRO A 6 54.39 -88.69 2.46
N GLY A 7 53.72 -89.80 2.75
CA GLY A 7 53.76 -90.45 4.07
C GLY A 7 54.98 -91.35 4.34
N ASP A 8 55.94 -91.37 3.42
CA ASP A 8 57.12 -92.24 3.38
C ASP A 8 58.43 -91.54 3.78
N GLN A 9 58.41 -90.22 4.00
CA GLN A 9 59.59 -89.45 4.44
C GLN A 9 59.69 -89.32 5.96
N SER A 10 60.92 -89.26 6.50
CA SER A 10 61.14 -89.03 7.93
C SER A 10 60.71 -87.60 8.34
N CYS A 11 60.35 -87.41 9.61
CA CYS A 11 59.82 -86.13 10.10
C CYS A 11 60.80 -84.94 10.00
N GLU A 12 62.10 -85.22 9.95
CA GLU A 12 63.15 -84.23 9.71
C GLU A 12 63.18 -83.75 8.25
N GLN A 13 62.79 -84.62 7.31
CA GLN A 13 62.85 -84.38 5.87
C GLN A 13 61.50 -83.97 5.27
N ALA A 14 60.39 -84.16 6.00
CA ALA A 14 59.04 -83.78 5.58
C ALA A 14 58.69 -82.34 6.02
N PRO A 15 58.80 -81.31 5.16
CA PRO A 15 58.57 -79.91 5.54
C PRO A 15 57.13 -79.65 6.03
N CYS A 16 56.16 -80.38 5.49
CA CYS A 16 54.75 -80.32 5.89
C CYS A 16 54.36 -81.32 6.99
N GLY A 17 55.31 -82.08 7.53
CA GLY A 17 55.08 -83.06 8.59
C GLY A 17 54.10 -84.19 8.20
N GLY A 18 53.50 -84.83 9.22
CA GLY A 18 52.70 -86.05 9.06
C GLY A 18 52.00 -86.46 10.35
N ALA A 19 51.14 -87.49 10.29
CA ALA A 19 50.27 -87.90 11.41
C ALA A 19 51.03 -88.29 12.70
N LEU A 20 52.28 -88.76 12.56
CA LEU A 20 53.16 -89.18 13.66
C LEU A 20 54.31 -88.20 13.96
N CYS A 21 54.44 -87.11 13.19
CA CYS A 21 55.53 -86.16 13.39
C CYS A 21 55.25 -85.23 14.55
N GLN A 22 56.23 -85.04 15.43
CA GLN A 22 56.20 -84.11 16.54
C GLN A 22 57.43 -83.19 16.48
N ASP A 23 57.30 -81.98 17.02
CA ASP A 23 58.45 -81.11 17.27
C ASP A 23 59.19 -81.53 18.55
N SER A 24 60.30 -80.85 18.84
CA SER A 24 61.11 -81.06 20.05
C SER A 24 60.35 -80.78 21.36
N GLY A 25 59.18 -80.14 21.30
CA GLY A 25 58.27 -79.93 22.43
C GLY A 25 57.14 -80.97 22.53
N GLY A 26 57.10 -81.98 21.65
CA GLY A 26 56.06 -83.01 21.63
C GLY A 26 54.77 -82.62 20.90
N THR A 27 54.71 -81.43 20.28
CA THR A 27 53.53 -80.96 19.54
C THR A 27 53.51 -81.57 18.15
N ARG A 28 52.35 -82.04 17.68
CA ARG A 28 52.25 -82.61 16.33
C ARG A 28 52.56 -81.58 15.24
N ARG A 29 53.47 -81.94 14.34
CA ARG A 29 53.82 -81.17 13.14
C ARG A 29 53.03 -81.67 11.94
N CYS A 30 52.05 -80.89 11.50
CA CYS A 30 51.21 -81.19 10.34
C CYS A 30 50.79 -79.90 9.61
N GLY A 31 51.18 -79.74 8.36
CA GLY A 31 50.91 -78.56 7.54
C GLY A 31 51.96 -77.45 7.72
N GLY A 32 51.58 -76.24 7.32
CA GLY A 32 52.46 -75.07 7.27
C GLY A 32 52.16 -74.16 6.08
N ILE A 33 52.83 -73.01 6.03
CA ILE A 33 52.79 -72.10 4.86
C ILE A 33 53.40 -72.85 3.66
N GLY A 34 52.69 -72.86 2.52
CA GLY A 34 53.12 -73.58 1.31
C GLY A 34 52.69 -75.04 1.23
N CYS A 35 52.11 -75.62 2.29
CA CYS A 35 51.63 -77.00 2.27
C CYS A 35 50.24 -77.13 1.61
N ALA A 36 50.07 -78.17 0.79
CA ALA A 36 48.85 -78.46 0.03
C ALA A 36 47.96 -79.56 0.65
N GLY A 37 48.16 -79.88 1.93
CA GLY A 37 47.30 -80.83 2.65
C GLY A 37 45.93 -80.24 3.01
N ALA A 38 44.96 -81.11 3.30
CA ALA A 38 43.62 -80.71 3.72
C ALA A 38 43.61 -79.75 4.93
N LEU A 39 44.46 -80.00 5.94
CA LEU A 39 44.55 -79.16 7.14
C LEU A 39 45.01 -77.73 6.83
N PRO A 40 46.21 -77.48 6.25
CA PRO A 40 46.66 -76.13 5.95
C PRO A 40 45.79 -75.41 4.91
N ILE A 41 45.15 -76.12 3.96
CA ILE A 41 44.18 -75.52 3.04
C ILE A 41 42.93 -75.04 3.78
N SER A 42 42.34 -75.89 4.64
CA SER A 42 41.13 -75.51 5.40
C SER A 42 41.37 -74.33 6.33
N ALA A 43 42.54 -74.26 6.97
CA ALA A 43 42.92 -73.12 7.82
C ALA A 43 43.06 -71.81 7.02
N ARG A 44 43.70 -71.85 5.83
CA ARG A 44 43.77 -70.70 4.93
C ARG A 44 42.39 -70.28 4.42
N ALA A 45 41.54 -71.24 4.07
CA ALA A 45 40.17 -70.98 3.63
C ALA A 45 39.34 -70.30 4.73
N LEU A 46 39.44 -70.77 5.97
CA LEU A 46 38.77 -70.17 7.12
C LEU A 46 39.26 -68.74 7.37
N SER A 47 40.58 -68.51 7.40
CA SER A 47 41.13 -67.16 7.57
C SER A 47 40.71 -66.21 6.44
N SER A 48 40.71 -66.70 5.19
CA SER A 48 40.24 -65.92 4.04
C SER A 48 38.75 -65.58 4.15
N ALA A 49 37.92 -66.53 4.61
CA ALA A 49 36.50 -66.31 4.83
C ALA A 49 36.24 -65.29 5.95
N GLN A 50 37.00 -65.35 7.05
CA GLN A 50 36.92 -64.37 8.15
C GLN A 50 37.30 -62.96 7.67
N ASN A 51 38.40 -62.84 6.92
CA ASN A 51 38.82 -61.55 6.35
C ASN A 51 37.76 -60.99 5.38
N ALA A 52 37.19 -61.84 4.51
CA ALA A 52 36.13 -61.44 3.61
C ALA A 52 34.87 -60.99 4.36
N SER A 53 34.49 -61.69 5.42
CA SER A 53 33.37 -61.30 6.29
C SER A 53 33.58 -59.93 6.91
N GLN A 54 34.78 -59.67 7.46
CA GLN A 54 35.10 -58.39 8.07
C GLN A 54 35.11 -57.24 7.04
N GLN A 55 35.60 -57.50 5.83
CA GLN A 55 35.53 -56.52 4.73
C GLN A 55 34.08 -56.22 4.31
N LEU A 56 33.22 -57.24 4.26
CA LEU A 56 31.79 -57.09 3.98
C LEU A 56 31.09 -56.24 5.04
N GLU A 57 31.36 -56.49 6.33
CA GLU A 57 30.81 -55.68 7.42
C GLU A 57 31.21 -54.21 7.32
N MET A 58 32.49 -53.93 7.02
CA MET A 58 32.95 -52.56 6.78
C MET A 58 32.26 -51.92 5.58
N ALA A 59 32.12 -52.66 4.47
CA ALA A 59 31.45 -52.17 3.26
C ALA A 59 29.96 -51.88 3.49
N LEU A 60 29.27 -52.72 4.27
CA LEU A 60 27.88 -52.50 4.68
C LEU A 60 27.74 -51.24 5.54
N GLY A 61 28.68 -51.01 6.47
CA GLY A 61 28.73 -49.79 7.26
C GLY A 61 28.89 -48.53 6.38
N GLN A 62 29.82 -48.57 5.42
CA GLN A 62 30.02 -47.49 4.46
C GLN A 62 28.79 -47.24 3.59
N LEU A 63 28.12 -48.30 3.13
CA LEU A 63 26.89 -48.19 2.35
C LEU A 63 25.78 -47.51 3.16
N GLY A 64 25.65 -47.82 4.45
CA GLY A 64 24.71 -47.14 5.35
C GLY A 64 24.93 -45.63 5.40
N VAL A 65 26.19 -45.19 5.51
CA VAL A 65 26.55 -43.76 5.48
C VAL A 65 26.20 -43.12 4.13
N VAL A 66 26.43 -43.81 3.02
CA VAL A 66 26.07 -43.31 1.68
C VAL A 66 24.57 -43.16 1.53
N VAL A 67 23.78 -44.12 2.02
CA VAL A 67 22.30 -44.03 2.02
C VAL A 67 21.83 -42.81 2.80
N GLN A 68 22.36 -42.60 4.02
CA GLN A 68 22.01 -41.43 4.83
C GLN A 68 22.34 -40.11 4.12
N LYS A 69 23.56 -39.97 3.58
CA LYS A 69 23.95 -38.77 2.84
C LYS A 69 23.10 -38.55 1.59
N THR A 70 22.69 -39.63 0.92
CA THR A 70 21.82 -39.54 -0.26
C THR A 70 20.43 -39.01 0.12
N GLN A 71 19.89 -39.42 1.26
CA GLN A 71 18.63 -38.89 1.79
C GLN A 71 18.73 -37.41 2.13
N GLU A 72 19.81 -36.98 2.79
CA GLU A 72 20.06 -35.55 3.10
C GLU A 72 20.14 -34.71 1.81
N VAL A 73 20.86 -35.19 0.78
CA VAL A 73 20.92 -34.52 -0.53
C VAL A 73 19.55 -34.43 -1.19
N GLN A 74 18.75 -35.50 -1.10
CA GLN A 74 17.39 -35.51 -1.65
C GLN A 74 16.48 -34.48 -0.95
N GLU A 75 16.59 -34.31 0.36
CA GLU A 75 15.83 -33.30 1.11
C GLU A 75 16.28 -31.89 0.74
N MET A 76 17.58 -31.64 0.65
CA MET A 76 18.11 -30.35 0.19
C MET A 76 17.64 -30.02 -1.23
N ALA A 77 17.66 -30.99 -2.15
CA ALA A 77 17.19 -30.79 -3.52
C ALA A 77 15.69 -30.46 -3.57
N ARG A 78 14.87 -31.11 -2.73
CA ARG A 78 13.44 -30.78 -2.59
C ARG A 78 13.23 -29.37 -2.05
N GLY A 79 14.00 -28.98 -1.03
CA GLY A 79 13.97 -27.61 -0.49
C GLY A 79 14.34 -26.56 -1.53
N ALA A 80 15.44 -26.78 -2.26
CA ALA A 80 15.87 -25.89 -3.33
C ALA A 80 14.82 -25.76 -4.46
N ARG A 81 14.17 -26.87 -4.85
CA ARG A 81 13.08 -26.84 -5.82
C ARG A 81 11.90 -25.99 -5.32
N SER A 82 11.47 -26.19 -4.08
CA SER A 82 10.37 -25.41 -3.49
C SER A 82 10.67 -23.91 -3.47
N GLN A 83 11.89 -23.52 -3.11
CA GLN A 83 12.31 -22.12 -3.12
C GLN A 83 12.32 -21.53 -4.54
N ALA A 84 12.77 -22.30 -5.53
CA ALA A 84 12.76 -21.89 -6.93
C ALA A 84 11.33 -21.68 -7.46
N GLU A 85 10.40 -22.57 -7.10
CA GLU A 85 8.97 -22.46 -7.46
C GLU A 85 8.33 -21.21 -6.83
N GLU A 86 8.62 -20.92 -5.56
CA GLU A 86 8.15 -19.70 -4.89
C GLU A 86 8.71 -18.44 -5.57
N ALA A 87 10.01 -18.41 -5.85
CA ALA A 87 10.66 -17.29 -6.53
C ALA A 87 10.07 -17.06 -7.93
N LEU A 88 9.78 -18.14 -8.67
CA LEU A 88 9.10 -18.06 -9.96
C LEU A 88 7.70 -17.45 -9.82
N GLY A 89 6.91 -17.91 -8.83
CA GLY A 89 5.58 -17.35 -8.57
C GLY A 89 5.62 -15.86 -8.22
N ARG A 90 6.58 -15.44 -7.39
CA ARG A 90 6.78 -14.02 -7.05
C ARG A 90 7.17 -13.19 -8.27
N SER A 91 8.05 -13.71 -9.14
CA SER A 91 8.47 -13.06 -10.38
C SER A 91 7.30 -12.88 -11.35
N GLN A 92 6.48 -13.92 -11.54
CA GLN A 92 5.28 -13.85 -12.37
C GLN A 92 4.29 -12.81 -11.85
N ALA A 93 4.04 -12.77 -10.53
CA ALA A 93 3.17 -11.77 -9.92
C ALA A 93 3.72 -10.34 -10.09
N ALA A 94 5.04 -10.14 -9.96
CA ALA A 94 5.67 -8.85 -10.20
C ALA A 94 5.53 -8.42 -11.67
N ARG A 95 5.73 -9.34 -12.61
CA ARG A 95 5.52 -9.10 -14.04
C ARG A 95 4.08 -8.67 -14.35
N SER A 96 3.08 -9.39 -13.85
CA SER A 96 1.67 -9.03 -14.07
C SER A 96 1.32 -7.65 -13.50
N ARG A 97 1.88 -7.28 -12.34
CA ARG A 97 1.72 -5.93 -11.77
C ARG A 97 2.36 -4.87 -12.66
N ALA A 98 3.56 -5.10 -13.17
CA ALA A 98 4.25 -4.18 -14.06
C ALA A 98 3.51 -4.01 -15.40
N GLU A 99 3.01 -5.10 -15.99
CA GLU A 99 2.21 -5.06 -17.22
C GLU A 99 0.91 -4.25 -17.00
N LYS A 100 0.22 -4.45 -15.86
CA LYS A 100 -0.96 -3.65 -15.49
C LYS A 100 -0.62 -2.17 -15.34
N ALA A 101 0.47 -1.84 -14.64
CA ALA A 101 0.92 -0.46 -14.46
C ALA A 101 1.28 0.21 -15.80
N MET A 102 1.95 -0.51 -16.70
CA MET A 102 2.24 -0.03 -18.05
C MET A 102 0.95 0.22 -18.86
N ALA A 103 -0.04 -0.67 -18.77
CA ALA A 103 -1.33 -0.47 -19.43
C ALA A 103 -2.05 0.77 -18.89
N GLN A 104 -2.07 0.97 -17.57
CA GLN A 104 -2.63 2.16 -16.94
C GLN A 104 -1.91 3.44 -17.36
N LEU A 105 -0.58 3.42 -17.42
CA LEU A 105 0.21 4.56 -17.87
C LEU A 105 -0.08 4.91 -19.35
N ARG A 106 -0.17 3.90 -20.22
CA ARG A 106 -0.55 4.11 -21.62
C ARG A 106 -1.97 4.68 -21.75
N ASP A 107 -2.90 4.23 -20.91
CA ASP A 107 -4.25 4.79 -20.87
C ASP A 107 -4.26 6.25 -20.44
N PHE A 108 -3.51 6.56 -19.38
CA PHE A 108 -3.38 7.92 -18.88
C PHE A 108 -2.79 8.88 -19.93
N ILE A 109 -1.72 8.46 -20.62
CA ILE A 109 -1.12 9.24 -21.72
C ILE A 109 -2.13 9.46 -22.85
N ARG A 110 -2.93 8.46 -23.21
CA ARG A 110 -3.99 8.62 -24.23
C ARG A 110 -5.03 9.65 -23.80
N ARG A 111 -5.46 9.65 -22.53
CA ARG A 111 -6.40 10.64 -21.99
C ARG A 111 -5.82 12.06 -22.04
N ILE A 112 -4.55 12.24 -21.67
CA ILE A 112 -3.87 13.55 -21.79
C ILE A 112 -3.85 14.01 -23.25
N LYS A 113 -3.48 13.12 -24.19
CA LYS A 113 -3.45 13.46 -25.61
C LYS A 113 -4.84 13.85 -26.13
N ALA A 114 -5.87 13.14 -25.73
CA ALA A 114 -7.25 13.46 -26.09
C ALA A 114 -7.66 14.82 -25.54
N PHE A 115 -7.38 15.10 -24.26
CA PHE A 115 -7.64 16.40 -23.64
C PHE A 115 -6.93 17.56 -24.36
N LEU A 116 -5.66 17.37 -24.76
CA LEU A 116 -4.91 18.39 -25.48
C LEU A 116 -5.36 18.57 -26.95
N ALA A 117 -6.06 17.60 -27.52
CA ALA A 117 -6.54 17.63 -28.90
C ALA A 117 -8.01 18.04 -29.00
N GLU A 118 -8.72 18.19 -27.88
CA GLU A 118 -10.12 18.60 -27.86
C GLU A 118 -10.25 20.10 -28.18
N GLU A 119 -10.98 20.43 -29.26
CA GLU A 119 -11.22 21.81 -29.67
C GLU A 119 -11.97 22.59 -28.58
N GLY A 120 -11.46 23.76 -28.20
CA GLY A 120 -12.02 24.59 -27.13
C GLY A 120 -11.27 24.56 -25.79
N ALA A 121 -10.33 23.63 -25.60
CA ALA A 121 -9.48 23.55 -24.40
C ALA A 121 -8.13 24.26 -24.54
N ASP A 122 -7.78 24.76 -25.73
CA ASP A 122 -6.59 25.58 -25.89
C ASP A 122 -6.81 26.97 -25.24
N PRO A 123 -5.76 27.57 -24.65
CA PRO A 123 -5.89 28.86 -23.96
C PRO A 123 -6.49 29.97 -24.82
N GLY A 124 -6.28 29.93 -26.15
CA GLY A 124 -6.81 30.90 -27.09
C GLY A 124 -8.32 30.78 -27.26
N SER A 125 -8.84 29.55 -27.40
CA SER A 125 -10.29 29.31 -27.45
C SER A 125 -10.98 29.66 -26.12
N ILE A 126 -10.35 29.34 -24.98
CA ILE A 126 -10.87 29.74 -23.65
C ILE A 126 -10.90 31.27 -23.52
N GLU A 127 -9.84 31.97 -23.92
CA GLU A 127 -9.78 33.43 -23.92
C GLU A 127 -10.84 34.03 -24.85
N LEU A 128 -11.05 33.44 -26.02
CA LEU A 128 -12.02 33.91 -27.01
C LEU A 128 -13.44 33.83 -26.45
N VAL A 129 -13.83 32.70 -25.87
CA VAL A 129 -15.14 32.55 -25.22
C VAL A 129 -15.28 33.51 -24.03
N ALA A 130 -14.25 33.63 -23.19
CA ALA A 130 -14.28 34.55 -22.04
C ALA A 130 -14.44 36.01 -22.48
N ARG A 131 -13.73 36.44 -23.53
CA ARG A 131 -13.89 37.78 -24.11
C ARG A 131 -15.27 37.97 -24.71
N GLN A 132 -15.80 36.95 -25.38
CA GLN A 132 -17.11 37.02 -26.01
C GLN A 132 -18.23 37.13 -24.97
N VAL A 133 -18.11 36.42 -23.83
CA VAL A 133 -18.99 36.54 -22.67
C VAL A 133 -18.87 37.92 -22.01
N LEU A 134 -17.66 38.44 -21.82
CA LEU A 134 -17.44 39.78 -21.26
C LEU A 134 -17.98 40.90 -22.16
N ASN A 135 -18.03 40.67 -23.48
CA ASN A 135 -18.61 41.60 -24.45
C ASN A 135 -20.14 41.47 -24.60
N ILE A 136 -20.79 40.55 -23.89
CA ILE A 136 -22.25 40.51 -23.83
C ILE A 136 -22.71 41.77 -23.10
N SER A 137 -23.25 42.71 -23.85
CA SER A 137 -23.87 43.92 -23.31
C SER A 137 -25.21 43.51 -22.71
N LEU A 138 -25.29 43.49 -21.38
CA LEU A 138 -26.57 43.32 -20.70
C LEU A 138 -27.47 44.51 -21.03
N PRO A 139 -28.74 44.29 -21.41
CA PRO A 139 -29.66 45.38 -21.71
C PRO A 139 -29.79 46.29 -20.48
N SER A 140 -29.46 47.58 -20.66
CA SER A 140 -29.33 48.54 -19.56
C SER A 140 -30.58 49.40 -19.36
N SER A 141 -31.56 49.29 -20.25
CA SER A 141 -32.86 49.97 -20.14
C SER A 141 -34.02 48.97 -20.10
N PRO A 142 -35.13 49.31 -19.40
CA PRO A 142 -36.33 48.46 -19.36
C PRO A 142 -36.88 48.09 -20.74
N SER A 143 -36.78 48.99 -21.72
CA SER A 143 -37.22 48.74 -23.10
C SER A 143 -36.31 47.75 -23.84
N GLN A 144 -35.00 47.79 -23.61
CA GLN A 144 -34.06 46.81 -24.18
C GLN A 144 -34.21 45.43 -23.55
N ILE A 145 -34.50 45.38 -22.24
CA ILE A 145 -34.82 44.13 -21.54
C ILE A 145 -36.08 43.51 -22.16
N GLN A 146 -37.10 44.32 -22.42
CA GLN A 146 -38.36 43.85 -22.99
C GLN A 146 -38.22 43.39 -24.45
N ALA A 147 -37.40 44.07 -25.25
CA ALA A 147 -37.07 43.64 -26.61
C ALA A 147 -36.30 42.30 -26.62
N LEU A 148 -35.32 42.12 -25.74
CA LEU A 148 -34.57 40.86 -25.62
C LEU A 148 -35.46 39.70 -25.16
N LEU A 149 -36.38 39.96 -24.22
CA LEU A 149 -37.36 38.97 -23.77
C LEU A 149 -38.29 38.53 -24.92
N GLN A 150 -38.67 39.46 -25.79
CA GLN A 150 -39.50 39.17 -26.95
C GLN A 150 -38.75 38.34 -28.01
N GLU A 151 -37.47 38.64 -28.23
CA GLU A 151 -36.58 37.90 -29.14
C GLU A 151 -36.30 36.46 -28.62
N MET A 152 -36.14 36.32 -27.30
CA MET A 152 -36.07 35.02 -26.64
C MET A 152 -37.39 34.26 -26.78
N GLN A 153 -38.54 34.93 -26.64
CA GLN A 153 -39.86 34.32 -26.77
C GLN A 153 -40.13 33.83 -28.20
N GLU A 154 -39.69 34.57 -29.23
CA GLU A 154 -39.76 34.12 -30.63
C GLU A 154 -38.84 32.94 -30.92
N SER A 155 -37.60 32.97 -30.41
CA SER A 155 -36.63 31.87 -30.58
C SER A 155 -37.09 30.59 -29.87
N ILE A 156 -37.74 30.75 -28.72
CA ILE A 156 -38.31 29.66 -27.93
C ILE A 156 -39.63 29.15 -28.53
N GLY A 157 -40.44 30.01 -29.15
CA GLY A 157 -41.68 29.62 -29.82
C GLY A 157 -41.47 28.71 -31.04
N GLN A 158 -40.24 28.60 -31.54
CA GLN A 158 -39.85 27.64 -32.58
C GLN A 158 -39.58 26.23 -32.04
N LEU A 159 -39.57 26.03 -30.71
CA LEU A 159 -39.30 24.76 -30.05
C LEU A 159 -40.61 24.19 -29.47
N GLU A 160 -40.98 22.95 -29.82
CA GLU A 160 -42.19 22.31 -29.28
C GLU A 160 -42.07 22.04 -27.77
N GLY A 161 -43.13 22.38 -27.01
CA GLY A 161 -43.26 22.07 -25.59
C GLY A 161 -42.79 23.16 -24.62
N VAL A 162 -42.38 24.34 -25.12
CA VAL A 162 -41.85 25.40 -24.25
C VAL A 162 -42.94 26.30 -23.62
N ASP A 163 -44.18 26.21 -24.08
CA ASP A 163 -45.31 26.97 -23.52
C ASP A 163 -45.51 26.71 -22.01
N VAL A 164 -45.29 25.47 -21.57
CA VAL A 164 -45.41 25.06 -20.16
C VAL A 164 -44.30 25.68 -19.31
N VAL A 165 -43.07 25.74 -19.84
CA VAL A 165 -41.90 26.31 -19.15
C VAL A 165 -42.00 27.83 -19.10
N LEU A 166 -42.40 28.47 -20.21
CA LEU A 166 -42.64 29.92 -20.27
C LEU A 166 -43.69 30.36 -19.25
N ASN A 167 -44.81 29.65 -19.15
CA ASN A 167 -45.87 30.01 -18.20
C ASN A 167 -45.42 29.85 -16.74
N SER A 168 -44.65 28.79 -16.44
CA SER A 168 -44.01 28.61 -15.13
C SER A 168 -42.98 29.72 -14.82
N THR A 169 -42.28 30.21 -15.84
CA THR A 169 -41.23 31.23 -15.70
C THR A 169 -41.84 32.62 -15.46
N VAL A 170 -42.94 32.95 -16.14
CA VAL A 170 -43.71 34.18 -15.91
C VAL A 170 -44.24 34.22 -14.48
N GLN A 171 -44.77 33.11 -13.96
CA GLN A 171 -45.22 33.02 -12.56
C GLN A 171 -44.05 33.16 -11.57
N GLY A 172 -42.92 32.53 -11.85
CA GLY A 172 -41.70 32.66 -11.05
C GLY A 172 -41.15 34.09 -11.02
N LEU A 173 -41.19 34.80 -12.15
CA LEU A 173 -40.75 36.19 -12.25
C LEU A 173 -41.65 37.14 -11.45
N ALA A 174 -42.98 36.95 -11.52
CA ALA A 174 -43.92 37.72 -10.73
C ALA A 174 -43.70 37.51 -9.21
N ALA A 175 -43.43 36.27 -8.79
CA ALA A 175 -43.11 35.96 -7.39
C ALA A 175 -41.79 36.61 -6.96
N ALA A 176 -40.74 36.56 -7.80
CA ALA A 176 -39.45 37.18 -7.51
C ALA A 176 -39.55 38.72 -7.41
N GLN A 177 -40.33 39.36 -8.29
CA GLN A 177 -40.61 40.79 -8.21
C GLN A 177 -41.38 41.16 -6.93
N GLY A 178 -42.37 40.34 -6.54
CA GLY A 178 -43.08 40.51 -5.27
C GLY A 178 -42.15 40.42 -4.05
N LEU A 179 -41.27 39.41 -4.02
CA LEU A 179 -40.28 39.25 -2.95
C LEU A 179 -39.27 40.40 -2.91
N LEU A 180 -38.87 40.93 -4.06
CA LEU A 180 -37.98 42.10 -4.16
C LEU A 180 -38.63 43.34 -3.52
N VAL A 181 -39.90 43.60 -3.83
CA VAL A 181 -40.65 44.73 -3.24
C VAL A 181 -40.81 44.55 -1.74
N GLN A 182 -41.17 43.35 -1.28
CA GLN A 182 -41.27 43.04 0.16
C GLN A 182 -39.93 43.23 0.88
N GLY A 183 -38.82 42.81 0.27
CA GLY A 183 -37.48 43.01 0.84
C GLY A 183 -37.07 44.49 0.93
N GLN A 184 -37.45 45.30 -0.06
CA GLN A 184 -37.21 46.74 -0.03
C GLN A 184 -38.04 47.46 1.04
N ASP A 185 -39.31 47.07 1.20
CA ASP A 185 -40.18 47.64 2.24
C ASP A 185 -39.75 47.22 3.65
N ALA A 186 -39.40 45.94 3.86
CA ALA A 186 -38.86 45.46 5.12
C ALA A 186 -37.58 46.22 5.53
N ARG A 187 -36.69 46.50 4.56
CA ARG A 187 -35.49 47.30 4.79
C ARG A 187 -35.81 48.74 5.16
N ARG A 188 -36.80 49.36 4.51
CA ARG A 188 -37.25 50.73 4.83
C ARG A 188 -37.85 50.84 6.23
N VAL A 189 -38.66 49.86 6.64
CA VAL A 189 -39.27 49.81 7.98
C VAL A 189 -38.19 49.61 9.05
N SER A 190 -37.28 48.66 8.86
CA SER A 190 -36.20 48.37 9.81
C SER A 190 -35.29 49.59 10.04
N VAL A 191 -34.89 50.30 8.98
CA VAL A 191 -34.02 51.48 9.11
C VAL A 191 -34.76 52.62 9.82
N ARG A 192 -36.07 52.76 9.61
CA ARG A 192 -36.89 53.78 10.29
C ARG A 192 -37.00 53.53 11.79
N ASP A 193 -37.21 52.28 12.21
CA ASP A 193 -37.33 51.92 13.63
C ASP A 193 -35.98 52.09 14.37
N GLU A 194 -34.87 51.76 13.71
CA GLU A 194 -33.52 51.97 14.26
C GLU A 194 -33.18 53.47 14.40
N LEU A 195 -33.62 54.30 13.45
CA LEU A 195 -33.50 55.76 13.54
C LEU A 195 -34.34 56.35 14.70
N LEU A 196 -35.56 55.84 14.91
CA LEU A 196 -36.42 56.26 16.00
C LEU A 196 -35.86 55.84 17.37
N GLY A 197 -35.26 54.64 17.45
CA GLY A 197 -34.59 54.15 18.65
C GLY A 197 -33.36 54.98 19.02
N THR A 198 -32.53 55.33 18.03
CA THR A 198 -31.34 56.17 18.23
C THR A 198 -31.71 57.60 18.63
N GLN A 199 -32.79 58.17 18.07
CA GLN A 199 -33.27 59.50 18.46
C GLN A 199 -33.73 59.55 19.92
N ARG A 200 -34.48 58.55 20.41
CA ARG A 200 -34.88 58.45 21.83
C ARG A 200 -33.67 58.29 22.76
N ALA A 201 -32.70 57.49 22.37
CA ALA A 201 -31.47 57.31 23.16
C ALA A 201 -30.69 58.63 23.29
N LEU A 202 -30.66 59.44 22.22
CA LEU A 202 -30.00 60.74 22.22
C LEU A 202 -30.70 61.75 23.15
N GLU A 203 -32.03 61.78 23.17
CA GLU A 203 -32.80 62.63 24.09
C GLU A 203 -32.53 62.30 25.56
N VAL A 204 -32.47 61.00 25.91
CA VAL A 204 -32.15 60.55 27.27
C VAL A 204 -30.73 60.94 27.66
N ALA A 205 -29.76 60.75 26.76
CA ALA A 205 -28.37 61.14 27.01
C ALA A 205 -28.23 62.65 27.23
N GLN A 206 -28.97 63.47 26.48
CA GLN A 206 -28.95 64.92 26.60
C GLN A 206 -29.57 65.41 27.93
N ALA A 207 -30.65 64.76 28.39
CA ALA A 207 -31.24 65.04 29.70
C ALA A 207 -30.25 64.71 30.84
N GLN A 208 -29.58 63.56 30.77
CA GLN A 208 -28.58 63.16 31.77
C GLN A 208 -27.35 64.08 31.77
N ALA A 209 -26.85 64.48 30.60
CA ALA A 209 -25.75 65.43 30.50
C ALA A 209 -26.10 66.80 31.12
N THR A 210 -27.34 67.26 30.93
CA THR A 210 -27.83 68.52 31.52
C THR A 210 -27.94 68.43 33.05
N ALA A 211 -28.40 67.30 33.57
CA ALA A 211 -28.44 67.04 35.01
C ALA A 211 -27.03 66.99 35.62
N ALA A 212 -26.09 66.28 34.98
CA ALA A 212 -24.69 66.22 35.40
C ALA A 212 -24.01 67.60 35.38
N GLY A 213 -24.25 68.39 34.33
CA GLY A 213 -23.76 69.77 34.24
C GLY A 213 -24.29 70.67 35.36
N SER A 214 -25.53 70.47 35.78
CA SER A 214 -26.13 71.20 36.90
C SER A 214 -25.52 70.79 38.24
N ALA A 215 -25.29 69.49 38.45
CA ALA A 215 -24.61 68.98 39.64
C ALA A 215 -23.17 69.50 39.75
N LEU A 216 -22.42 69.55 38.64
CA LEU A 216 -21.06 70.10 38.60
C LEU A 216 -21.03 71.60 38.93
N ARG A 217 -22.00 72.38 38.43
CA ARG A 217 -22.12 73.80 38.80
C ARG A 217 -22.36 73.96 40.30
N ASN A 218 -23.29 73.21 40.86
CA ASN A 218 -23.58 73.24 42.30
C ASN A 218 -22.35 72.85 43.13
N ALA A 219 -21.61 71.82 42.73
CA ALA A 219 -20.38 71.40 43.39
C ALA A 219 -19.31 72.50 43.34
N ARG A 220 -19.15 73.16 42.19
CA ARG A 220 -18.21 74.27 42.02
C ARG A 220 -18.57 75.48 42.89
N ASP A 221 -19.85 75.80 43.03
CA ASP A 221 -20.30 76.90 43.89
C ASP A 221 -20.10 76.56 45.38
N ALA A 222 -20.33 75.31 45.77
CA ALA A 222 -20.02 74.81 47.11
C ALA A 222 -18.52 74.88 47.43
N ILE A 223 -17.65 74.50 46.47
CA ILE A 223 -16.19 74.63 46.61
C ILE A 223 -15.79 76.10 46.79
N ARG A 224 -16.29 77.02 45.95
CA ARG A 224 -16.02 78.46 46.09
C ARG A 224 -16.49 79.03 47.43
N ALA A 225 -17.63 78.54 47.94
CA ALA A 225 -18.11 78.92 49.26
C ALA A 225 -17.17 78.42 50.38
N ALA A 226 -16.65 77.19 50.26
CA ALA A 226 -15.67 76.65 51.19
C ALA A 226 -14.32 77.40 51.12
N GLU A 227 -13.83 77.75 49.93
CA GLU A 227 -12.60 78.52 49.75
C GLU A 227 -12.68 79.93 50.35
N ARG A 228 -13.86 80.58 50.28
CA ARG A 228 -14.07 81.89 50.94
C ARG A 228 -14.00 81.78 52.46
N ARG A 229 -14.57 80.72 53.05
CA ARG A 229 -14.52 80.45 54.49
C ARG A 229 -13.13 80.09 55.00
N ALA A 230 -12.24 79.58 54.14
CA ALA A 230 -10.86 79.24 54.49
C ALA A 230 -9.89 80.43 54.41
N LYS A 231 -10.34 81.62 53.95
CA LYS A 231 -9.54 82.85 53.85
C LYS A 231 -9.91 83.92 54.89
N GLU A 232 -10.90 83.65 55.75
CA GLU A 232 -11.22 84.40 56.97
C GLU A 232 -10.45 83.79 58.16
#